data_AF-C2MDZ4-F1
#
_entry.id   AF-C2MDZ4-F1
#
_cell.length_a   1.000
_cell.length_b   1.000
_cell.length_c   1.000
_cell.angle_alpha   90.00
_cell.angle_beta   90.00
_cell.angle_gamma   90.00
#
_symmetry.space_group_name_H-M   'P 1'
#
loop_
_entity.id
_entity.type
_entity.pdbx_description
1 polymer ?
#
loop_
_entity_poly.entity_id
_entity_poly.type
_entity_poly.pdbx_seq_one_letter_code
_entity_poly.pdbx_strand_id
1 'polypeptide(L)'
;MKQSNQQIFLHALGVSFFLVMLWSSLTLSAQQTNYSVTFTTAKQVGEQIEFGYIAKSVNQLTIDGIKEQPSKLNSGSVKYTLTKQEITIRGELSYLFVSDAMLTKLDVTQMPSLENLNCSKNQLTTLDLSRCVKLKSILCFSNDITQIKGLSSATQLQRLLCNENALSTLDLPRSTALSTLDCAQNYLSALDLSKAPNLKTLTCSKNQIATLDLSQTPNLVALSCGDNMLKGLDLSGVKSLSYLECPRNQIKGISMTHLMSTLPTPTQEGRLILVSSRKANQDNEATKADVANARSRNWKVLNDNQEEYEGIAETFAVTLVTGDGGTAKIEGAKDLAKVTEGTQLTVIATPQTGFELDKIMAGSEDITTSKQFVVKQATKVQVSFKKKPITPEPKKTFAVTLVTGDGGTAKIEGTKDLAKVTEGTQLTVIATPQTGFELDKIMAGSEDITTSKQFVVKQATKVQVSFKKSTAITDVASAQLQIYPNPTTQELHIAGVAPHLPLTLYNVAGEASAVARSDSQGVAEMDLSHLPAGIYLLQISGELHRIVLQNR
;
A
#
# COMPACT_ATOMS: atom_id res chain seq x y z
N MET A 1 -82.09 43.76 85.68
CA MET A 1 -82.66 43.53 84.33
C MET A 1 -81.50 43.48 83.36
N LYS A 2 -81.19 42.48 82.53
CA LYS A 2 -81.73 41.16 82.18
C LYS A 2 -80.56 40.34 81.58
N GLN A 3 -80.53 39.05 81.93
CA GLN A 3 -79.97 37.83 81.29
C GLN A 3 -79.16 37.83 79.96
N SER A 4 -78.27 36.81 79.87
CA SER A 4 -77.98 35.92 78.72
C SER A 4 -76.86 36.38 77.75
N ASN A 5 -75.82 35.64 77.33
CA ASN A 5 -75.40 34.21 77.34
C ASN A 5 -73.85 34.14 77.30
N GLN A 6 -73.20 33.43 78.24
CA GLN A 6 -72.52 32.12 78.07
C GLN A 6 -71.36 32.10 77.04
N GLN A 7 -70.10 32.19 77.51
CA GLN A 7 -69.15 31.08 77.81
C GLN A 7 -68.32 30.70 76.57
N ILE A 8 -66.97 30.70 76.54
CA ILE A 8 -66.02 30.19 77.55
C ILE A 8 -64.73 31.05 77.50
N PHE A 9 -64.40 31.71 78.61
CA PHE A 9 -63.10 32.30 78.91
C PHE A 9 -62.64 31.75 80.26
N LEU A 10 -61.41 31.24 80.29
CA LEU A 10 -60.50 31.05 81.43
C LEU A 10 -61.08 30.66 82.80
N HIS A 11 -60.72 29.46 83.29
CA HIS A 11 -60.21 29.22 84.66
C HIS A 11 -59.66 27.79 84.77
N ALA A 12 -58.38 27.64 85.07
CA ALA A 12 -57.83 26.54 85.88
C ALA A 12 -56.34 26.81 86.22
N LEU A 13 -56.11 27.75 87.13
CA LEU A 13 -54.98 27.67 88.05
C LEU A 13 -55.44 26.85 89.26
N GLY A 14 -54.75 25.75 89.54
CA GLY A 14 -54.83 25.08 90.84
C GLY A 14 -55.37 23.65 90.83
N VAL A 15 -54.64 22.71 90.23
CA VAL A 15 -54.27 21.47 90.95
C VAL A 15 -52.84 21.11 90.55
N SER A 16 -51.92 21.40 91.46
CA SER A 16 -50.58 20.84 91.51
C SER A 16 -50.62 19.31 91.41
N PHE A 17 -49.56 18.74 90.83
CA PHE A 17 -49.08 17.39 91.17
C PHE A 17 -49.79 16.17 90.54
N PHE A 18 -50.22 16.19 89.28
CA PHE A 18 -50.53 14.94 88.55
C PHE A 18 -50.37 15.04 87.01
N LEU A 19 -49.30 15.68 86.53
CA LEU A 19 -49.01 15.75 85.08
C LEU A 19 -47.54 15.45 84.72
N VAL A 20 -46.92 14.51 85.45
CA VAL A 20 -45.60 13.91 85.12
C VAL A 20 -45.71 12.41 84.79
N MET A 21 -46.92 11.83 84.70
CA MET A 21 -47.11 10.40 84.42
C MET A 21 -48.11 10.10 83.30
N LEU A 22 -48.03 10.81 82.17
CA LEU A 22 -48.67 10.37 80.91
C LEU A 22 -47.69 10.41 79.72
N TRP A 23 -46.39 10.40 80.01
CA TRP A 23 -45.29 10.27 79.04
C TRP A 23 -44.54 8.94 79.20
N SER A 24 -45.26 7.87 79.50
CA SER A 24 -44.69 6.52 79.63
C SER A 24 -45.67 5.42 79.25
N SER A 25 -46.32 5.53 78.09
CA SER A 25 -46.97 4.36 77.46
C SER A 25 -47.34 4.55 75.99
N LEU A 26 -46.66 5.44 75.26
CA LEU A 26 -46.30 5.08 73.89
C LEU A 26 -45.15 4.08 74.06
N THR A 27 -45.52 2.81 74.26
CA THR A 27 -44.68 1.75 73.73
C THR A 27 -44.42 2.17 72.30
N LEU A 28 -43.18 2.56 72.04
CA LEU A 28 -42.59 2.38 70.74
C LEU A 28 -42.86 0.91 70.46
N SER A 29 -43.95 0.62 69.76
CA SER A 29 -44.07 -0.63 69.04
C SER A 29 -42.78 -0.67 68.26
N ALA A 30 -41.83 -1.47 68.73
CA ALA A 30 -40.79 -1.96 67.88
C ALA A 30 -41.57 -2.48 66.68
N GLN A 31 -41.45 -1.79 65.55
CA GLN A 31 -41.92 -2.30 64.30
C GLN A 31 -41.25 -3.66 64.22
N GLN A 32 -42.00 -4.73 64.49
CA GLN A 32 -41.46 -6.08 64.47
C GLN A 32 -41.22 -6.35 62.99
N THR A 33 -40.05 -5.93 62.52
CA THR A 33 -39.62 -6.12 61.14
C THR A 33 -39.53 -7.61 60.95
N ASN A 34 -40.51 -8.17 60.24
CA ASN A 34 -40.59 -9.59 59.93
C ASN A 34 -39.56 -9.91 58.84
N TYR A 35 -38.29 -9.92 59.23
CA TYR A 35 -37.20 -10.40 58.42
C TYR A 35 -37.43 -11.87 58.11
N SER A 36 -37.51 -12.22 56.82
CA SER A 36 -37.51 -13.62 56.39
C SER A 36 -36.84 -13.80 55.04
N VAL A 37 -36.25 -14.97 54.86
CA VAL A 37 -35.80 -15.46 53.55
C VAL A 37 -36.58 -16.73 53.23
N THR A 38 -37.01 -16.86 52.00
CA THR A 38 -37.69 -18.06 51.50
C THR A 38 -36.95 -18.60 50.30
N PHE A 39 -36.77 -19.92 50.23
CA PHE A 39 -36.22 -20.59 49.06
C PHE A 39 -36.92 -21.91 48.79
N THR A 40 -37.03 -22.26 47.52
CA THR A 40 -37.68 -23.49 47.05
C THR A 40 -36.64 -24.38 46.38
N THR A 41 -36.58 -25.65 46.79
CA THR A 41 -35.71 -26.67 46.18
C THR A 41 -36.51 -27.66 45.33
N ALA A 42 -35.88 -28.19 44.27
CA ALA A 42 -36.41 -29.30 43.50
C ALA A 42 -36.21 -30.68 44.18
N LYS A 43 -35.46 -30.74 45.29
CA LYS A 43 -35.32 -31.95 46.12
C LYS A 43 -36.68 -32.40 46.66
N GLN A 44 -36.84 -33.69 46.88
CA GLN A 44 -38.06 -34.29 47.40
C GLN A 44 -38.14 -34.15 48.93
N VAL A 45 -39.36 -34.11 49.47
CA VAL A 45 -39.58 -34.16 50.93
C VAL A 45 -38.96 -35.45 51.49
N GLY A 46 -38.24 -35.32 52.61
CA GLY A 46 -37.46 -36.41 53.22
C GLY A 46 -36.00 -36.48 52.77
N GLU A 47 -35.62 -35.81 51.67
CA GLU A 47 -34.21 -35.68 51.28
C GLU A 47 -33.48 -34.66 52.15
N GLN A 48 -32.14 -34.69 52.08
CA GLN A 48 -31.29 -33.71 52.74
C GLN A 48 -31.02 -32.50 51.85
N ILE A 49 -31.17 -31.31 52.41
CA ILE A 49 -30.70 -30.04 51.86
C ILE A 49 -29.56 -29.51 52.73
N GLU A 50 -28.56 -28.90 52.12
CA GLU A 50 -27.43 -28.31 52.85
C GLU A 50 -27.47 -26.78 52.72
N PHE A 51 -27.49 -26.08 53.84
CA PHE A 51 -27.38 -24.62 53.88
C PHE A 51 -26.78 -24.16 55.21
N GLY A 52 -26.29 -22.92 55.24
CA GLY A 52 -25.68 -22.29 56.39
C GLY A 52 -26.08 -20.82 56.49
N TYR A 53 -26.00 -20.25 57.69
CA TYR A 53 -26.42 -18.89 57.95
C TYR A 53 -25.69 -18.29 59.16
N ILE A 54 -25.61 -16.96 59.18
CA ILE A 54 -25.29 -16.20 60.38
C ILE A 54 -26.49 -15.32 60.70
N ALA A 55 -27.16 -15.61 61.81
CA ALA A 55 -28.26 -14.81 62.33
C ALA A 55 -27.74 -13.72 63.28
N LYS A 56 -28.50 -12.63 63.45
CA LYS A 56 -28.18 -11.64 64.50
C LYS A 56 -28.63 -12.07 65.90
N SER A 57 -29.68 -12.88 65.99
CA SER A 57 -30.20 -13.44 67.23
C SER A 57 -30.80 -14.81 66.97
N VAL A 58 -30.22 -15.85 67.58
CA VAL A 58 -30.69 -17.24 67.39
C VAL A 58 -32.05 -17.49 68.04
N ASN A 59 -32.36 -16.79 69.14
CA ASN A 59 -33.64 -16.94 69.85
C ASN A 59 -34.84 -16.34 69.10
N GLN A 60 -34.56 -15.54 68.05
CA GLN A 60 -35.57 -14.97 67.15
C GLN A 60 -35.55 -15.66 65.78
N LEU A 61 -34.74 -16.72 65.63
CA LEU A 61 -34.60 -17.47 64.40
C LEU A 61 -35.53 -18.68 64.43
N THR A 62 -36.38 -18.80 63.41
CA THR A 62 -37.16 -20.02 63.18
C THR A 62 -36.98 -20.46 61.74
N ILE A 63 -36.98 -21.77 61.49
CA ILE A 63 -36.87 -22.33 60.15
C ILE A 63 -38.04 -23.29 59.94
N ASP A 64 -38.93 -22.95 59.01
CA ASP A 64 -39.98 -23.84 58.52
C ASP A 64 -39.49 -24.59 57.28
N GLY A 65 -39.97 -25.81 57.08
CA GLY A 65 -39.59 -26.67 55.94
C GLY A 65 -38.45 -27.65 56.20
N ILE A 66 -37.92 -27.69 57.43
CA ILE A 66 -36.92 -28.67 57.88
C ILE A 66 -37.38 -29.44 59.11
N LYS A 67 -36.76 -30.58 59.40
CA LYS A 67 -37.06 -31.40 60.59
C LYS A 67 -36.27 -30.95 61.82
N GLU A 68 -35.01 -30.59 61.64
CA GLU A 68 -34.10 -30.22 62.72
C GLU A 68 -34.32 -28.76 63.14
N GLN A 69 -34.13 -28.44 64.43
CA GLN A 69 -34.23 -27.06 64.93
C GLN A 69 -32.86 -26.37 64.93
N PRO A 70 -32.78 -25.07 64.59
CA PRO A 70 -31.54 -24.31 64.69
C PRO A 70 -31.07 -24.23 66.15
N SER A 71 -29.79 -24.52 66.40
CA SER A 71 -29.21 -24.50 67.75
C SER A 71 -28.05 -23.52 67.92
N LYS A 72 -27.60 -22.86 66.84
CA LYS A 72 -26.43 -21.97 66.83
C LYS A 72 -26.68 -20.72 65.97
N LEU A 73 -26.04 -19.62 66.36
CA LEU A 73 -26.09 -18.32 65.68
C LEU A 73 -25.38 -18.34 64.31
N ASN A 74 -24.25 -19.06 64.26
CA ASN A 74 -23.42 -19.26 63.07
C ASN A 74 -23.40 -20.76 62.77
N SER A 75 -24.49 -21.23 62.18
CA SER A 75 -24.53 -22.57 61.62
C SER A 75 -23.79 -22.47 60.30
N GLY A 76 -22.59 -23.06 60.24
CA GLY A 76 -21.87 -23.25 58.98
C GLY A 76 -22.69 -24.12 58.01
N SER A 77 -22.03 -24.83 57.10
CA SER A 77 -22.76 -25.76 56.22
C SER A 77 -23.37 -26.90 57.05
N VAL A 78 -24.70 -26.97 57.12
CA VAL A 78 -25.43 -28.00 57.88
C VAL A 78 -26.44 -28.67 56.96
N LYS A 79 -26.54 -30.00 57.09
CA LYS A 79 -27.56 -30.80 56.38
C LYS A 79 -28.83 -30.88 57.21
N TYR A 80 -29.95 -30.60 56.56
CA TYR A 80 -31.28 -30.61 57.13
C TYR A 80 -32.18 -31.55 56.34
N THR A 81 -33.03 -32.30 57.02
CA THR A 81 -34.03 -33.15 56.39
C THR A 81 -35.25 -32.32 56.03
N LEU A 82 -35.61 -32.31 54.75
CA LEU A 82 -36.76 -31.54 54.24
C LEU A 82 -38.09 -32.09 54.77
N THR A 83 -38.92 -31.20 55.29
CA THR A 83 -40.35 -31.47 55.58
C THR A 83 -41.27 -30.85 54.53
N LYS A 84 -40.76 -29.86 53.77
CA LYS A 84 -41.41 -29.19 52.63
C LYS A 84 -40.34 -28.80 51.61
N GLN A 85 -40.73 -28.60 50.36
CA GLN A 85 -39.80 -28.10 49.32
C GLN A 85 -39.52 -26.60 49.44
N GLU A 86 -40.45 -25.86 50.04
CA GLU A 86 -40.24 -24.45 50.39
C GLU A 86 -39.77 -24.35 51.84
N ILE A 87 -38.61 -23.71 52.02
CA ILE A 87 -38.00 -23.44 53.31
C ILE A 87 -38.11 -21.95 53.57
N THR A 88 -38.56 -21.59 54.78
CA THR A 88 -38.60 -20.19 55.21
C THR A 88 -37.83 -20.03 56.50
N ILE A 89 -36.79 -19.20 56.47
CA ILE A 89 -36.05 -18.78 57.66
C ILE A 89 -36.62 -17.42 58.08
N ARG A 90 -37.20 -17.35 59.28
CA ARG A 90 -37.64 -16.10 59.90
C ARG A 90 -36.60 -15.65 60.91
N GLY A 91 -36.15 -14.41 60.79
CA GLY A 91 -35.05 -13.84 61.56
C GLY A 91 -34.11 -13.04 60.67
N GLU A 92 -33.36 -12.13 61.29
CA GLU A 92 -32.42 -11.28 60.57
C GLU A 92 -31.09 -12.01 60.32
N LEU A 93 -30.68 -12.13 59.05
CA LEU A 93 -29.44 -12.77 58.65
C LEU A 93 -28.42 -11.74 58.13
N SER A 94 -27.13 -11.97 58.44
CA SER A 94 -26.00 -11.26 57.84
C SER A 94 -25.24 -12.12 56.82
N TYR A 95 -25.42 -13.43 56.87
CA TYR A 95 -24.83 -14.40 55.94
C TYR A 95 -25.86 -15.46 55.59
N LEU A 96 -25.94 -15.83 54.32
CA LEU A 96 -26.71 -16.98 53.84
C LEU A 96 -25.88 -17.74 52.81
N PHE A 97 -25.74 -19.05 53.03
CA PHE A 97 -25.13 -20.00 52.11
C PHE A 97 -26.14 -21.09 51.78
N VAL A 98 -26.47 -21.26 50.51
CA VAL A 98 -27.36 -22.30 50.00
C VAL A 98 -26.92 -22.67 48.59
N SER A 99 -25.69 -23.20 48.48
CA SER A 99 -25.11 -23.62 47.21
C SER A 99 -25.40 -25.09 46.94
N ASP A 100 -25.54 -25.48 45.66
CA ASP A 100 -25.72 -26.89 45.26
C ASP A 100 -26.93 -27.56 45.93
N ALA A 101 -28.01 -26.79 46.06
CA ALA A 101 -29.23 -27.20 46.76
C ALA A 101 -30.41 -27.43 45.81
N MET A 102 -30.17 -27.43 44.50
CA MET A 102 -31.20 -27.50 43.46
C MET A 102 -32.31 -26.45 43.65
N LEU A 103 -31.94 -25.23 44.07
CA LEU A 103 -32.93 -24.16 44.25
C LEU A 103 -33.52 -23.72 42.92
N THR A 104 -34.84 -23.62 42.87
CA THR A 104 -35.59 -23.05 41.73
C THR A 104 -36.07 -21.62 42.03
N LYS A 105 -36.16 -21.25 43.31
CA LYS A 105 -36.53 -19.91 43.77
C LYS A 105 -35.76 -19.50 45.02
N LEU A 106 -35.44 -18.21 45.12
CA LEU A 106 -34.84 -17.58 46.29
C LEU A 106 -35.39 -16.16 46.43
N ASP A 107 -35.96 -15.84 47.58
CA ASP A 107 -36.43 -14.51 47.95
C ASP A 107 -35.68 -14.01 49.20
N VAL A 108 -34.76 -13.07 48.98
CA VAL A 108 -34.00 -12.37 50.02
C VAL A 108 -34.45 -10.91 50.18
N THR A 109 -35.56 -10.51 49.58
CA THR A 109 -36.01 -9.09 49.54
C THR A 109 -36.37 -8.54 50.92
N GLN A 110 -36.54 -9.38 51.93
CA GLN A 110 -36.75 -8.95 53.32
C GLN A 110 -35.47 -9.04 54.17
N MET A 111 -34.28 -9.08 53.56
CA MET A 111 -32.99 -9.21 54.26
C MET A 111 -32.08 -7.97 54.08
N PRO A 112 -32.40 -6.81 54.70
CA PRO A 112 -31.59 -5.60 54.55
C PRO A 112 -30.22 -5.64 55.24
N SER A 113 -30.03 -6.56 56.18
CA SER A 113 -28.74 -6.76 56.86
C SER A 113 -27.86 -7.83 56.23
N LEU A 114 -28.27 -8.44 55.13
CA LEU A 114 -27.48 -9.47 54.46
C LEU A 114 -26.19 -8.85 53.90
N GLU A 115 -25.05 -9.32 54.38
CA GLU A 115 -23.72 -8.88 53.93
C GLU A 115 -23.11 -9.86 52.94
N ASN A 116 -23.43 -11.15 53.08
CA ASN A 116 -22.88 -12.21 52.25
C ASN A 116 -23.98 -13.15 51.79
N LEU A 117 -24.09 -13.33 50.48
CA LEU A 117 -25.00 -14.29 49.87
C LEU A 117 -24.20 -15.25 48.99
N ASN A 118 -24.33 -16.54 49.26
CA ASN A 118 -23.92 -17.60 48.35
C ASN A 118 -25.13 -18.48 47.97
N CYS A 119 -25.53 -18.41 46.71
CA CYS A 119 -26.59 -19.20 46.10
C CYS A 119 -26.11 -19.87 44.80
N SER A 120 -24.81 -20.14 44.67
CA SER A 120 -24.22 -20.73 43.47
C SER A 120 -24.68 -22.17 43.21
N LYS A 121 -24.51 -22.66 41.97
CA LYS A 121 -24.81 -24.05 41.58
C LYS A 121 -26.27 -24.41 41.87
N ASN A 122 -27.21 -23.58 41.45
CA ASN A 122 -28.64 -23.83 41.57
C ASN A 122 -29.31 -23.65 40.19
N GLN A 123 -30.64 -23.55 40.15
CA GLN A 123 -31.45 -23.41 38.94
C GLN A 123 -32.26 -22.10 39.00
N LEU A 124 -31.67 -21.05 39.58
CA LEU A 124 -32.32 -19.75 39.70
C LEU A 124 -32.33 -19.06 38.33
N THR A 125 -33.48 -18.54 37.91
CA THR A 125 -33.62 -17.78 36.65
C THR A 125 -33.61 -16.27 36.86
N THR A 126 -33.85 -15.81 38.09
CA THR A 126 -33.80 -14.40 38.48
C THR A 126 -33.25 -14.28 39.89
N LEU A 127 -32.59 -13.17 40.20
CA LEU A 127 -32.15 -12.84 41.55
C LEU A 127 -32.51 -11.40 41.90
N ASP A 128 -33.35 -11.19 42.92
CA ASP A 128 -33.74 -9.86 43.38
C ASP A 128 -33.02 -9.49 44.69
N LEU A 129 -32.16 -8.47 44.59
CA LEU A 129 -31.35 -7.95 45.70
C LEU A 129 -31.75 -6.51 46.07
N SER A 130 -32.91 -6.03 45.61
CA SER A 130 -33.35 -4.62 45.70
C SER A 130 -33.50 -4.05 47.12
N ARG A 131 -33.42 -4.89 48.13
CA ARG A 131 -33.48 -4.52 49.55
C ARG A 131 -32.23 -4.93 50.33
N CYS A 132 -31.29 -5.65 49.72
CA CYS A 132 -30.08 -6.17 50.37
C CYS A 132 -28.94 -5.14 50.33
N VAL A 133 -29.17 -3.97 50.93
CA VAL A 133 -28.30 -2.78 50.78
C VAL A 133 -26.91 -2.90 51.43
N LYS A 134 -26.71 -3.90 52.31
CA LYS A 134 -25.44 -4.15 53.02
C LYS A 134 -24.55 -5.22 52.37
N LEU A 135 -24.91 -5.73 51.18
CA LEU A 135 -24.14 -6.77 50.51
C LEU A 135 -22.70 -6.33 50.23
N LYS A 136 -21.76 -7.18 50.64
CA LYS A 136 -20.31 -7.09 50.42
C LYS A 136 -19.81 -8.21 49.51
N SER A 137 -20.41 -9.39 49.56
CA SER A 137 -20.04 -10.53 48.70
C SER A 137 -21.29 -11.23 48.16
N ILE A 138 -21.37 -11.35 46.83
CA ILE A 138 -22.43 -12.08 46.13
C ILE A 138 -21.79 -13.20 45.30
N LEU A 139 -22.15 -14.45 45.59
CA LEU A 139 -21.77 -15.63 44.83
C LEU A 139 -23.07 -16.25 44.29
N CYS A 140 -23.30 -16.12 42.99
CA CYS A 140 -24.50 -16.63 42.30
C CYS A 140 -24.15 -17.36 40.98
N PHE A 141 -22.89 -17.80 40.87
CA PHE A 141 -22.40 -18.48 39.68
C PHE A 141 -23.04 -19.87 39.46
N SER A 142 -22.99 -20.36 38.22
CA SER A 142 -23.59 -21.64 37.79
C SER A 142 -25.09 -21.70 38.15
N ASN A 143 -25.86 -20.79 37.56
CA ASN A 143 -27.32 -20.75 37.60
C ASN A 143 -27.85 -20.44 36.19
N ASP A 144 -29.16 -20.22 36.05
CA ASP A 144 -29.80 -19.81 34.78
C ASP A 144 -30.26 -18.34 34.83
N ILE A 145 -29.57 -17.48 35.61
CA ILE A 145 -30.03 -16.12 35.91
C ILE A 145 -29.94 -15.25 34.65
N THR A 146 -31.07 -14.69 34.23
CA THR A 146 -31.14 -13.74 33.11
C THR A 146 -31.05 -12.29 33.56
N GLN A 147 -31.36 -12.01 34.84
CA GLN A 147 -31.31 -10.67 35.41
C GLN A 147 -31.02 -10.71 36.92
N ILE A 148 -30.08 -9.86 37.36
CA ILE A 148 -29.89 -9.52 38.77
C ILE A 148 -30.50 -8.13 39.01
N LYS A 149 -31.56 -8.05 39.81
CA LYS A 149 -32.23 -6.79 40.16
C LYS A 149 -31.64 -6.21 41.44
N GLY A 150 -31.58 -4.89 41.53
CA GLY A 150 -31.23 -4.19 42.78
C GLY A 150 -29.73 -4.08 43.09
N LEU A 151 -28.85 -4.53 42.18
CA LEU A 151 -27.39 -4.37 42.35
C LEU A 151 -26.98 -2.93 42.59
N SER A 152 -27.65 -1.94 41.98
CA SER A 152 -27.37 -0.52 42.17
C SER A 152 -27.43 -0.04 43.63
N SER A 153 -28.12 -0.76 44.51
CA SER A 153 -28.22 -0.47 45.95
C SER A 153 -27.08 -1.04 46.79
N ALA A 154 -26.32 -2.01 46.27
CA ALA A 154 -25.21 -2.67 46.96
C ALA A 154 -23.91 -1.85 46.86
N THR A 155 -23.90 -0.62 47.37
CA THR A 155 -22.76 0.30 47.24
C THR A 155 -21.49 -0.15 47.99
N GLN A 156 -21.62 -1.07 48.96
CA GLN A 156 -20.51 -1.67 49.71
C GLN A 156 -19.97 -2.97 49.10
N LEU A 157 -20.44 -3.35 47.90
CA LEU A 157 -20.07 -4.61 47.28
C LEU A 157 -18.57 -4.68 46.99
N GLN A 158 -17.91 -5.71 47.51
CA GLN A 158 -16.47 -5.95 47.36
C GLN A 158 -16.17 -7.03 46.31
N ARG A 159 -17.07 -8.00 46.18
CA ARG A 159 -16.93 -9.16 45.30
C ARG A 159 -18.26 -9.58 44.70
N LEU A 160 -18.29 -9.72 43.38
CA LEU A 160 -19.43 -10.25 42.61
C LEU A 160 -18.95 -11.40 41.72
N LEU A 161 -19.39 -12.62 42.01
CA LEU A 161 -19.18 -13.79 41.15
C LEU A 161 -20.54 -14.24 40.61
N CYS A 162 -20.76 -13.96 39.32
CA CYS A 162 -21.99 -14.23 38.58
C CYS A 162 -21.73 -14.96 37.26
N ASN A 163 -20.58 -15.63 37.14
CA ASN A 163 -20.22 -16.42 35.98
C ASN A 163 -21.14 -17.63 35.77
N GLU A 164 -21.16 -18.17 34.55
CA GLU A 164 -22.01 -19.32 34.19
C GLU A 164 -23.48 -19.06 34.50
N ASN A 165 -24.02 -18.03 33.82
CA ASN A 165 -25.42 -17.63 33.88
C ASN A 165 -25.91 -17.26 32.47
N ALA A 166 -27.09 -16.66 32.37
CA ALA A 166 -27.69 -16.23 31.12
C ALA A 166 -27.84 -14.69 31.04
N LEU A 167 -26.95 -13.92 31.68
CA LEU A 167 -27.03 -12.46 31.72
C LEU A 167 -26.72 -11.86 30.35
N SER A 168 -27.64 -11.07 29.80
CA SER A 168 -27.39 -10.24 28.61
C SER A 168 -26.91 -8.82 28.95
N THR A 169 -27.17 -8.38 30.19
CA THR A 169 -26.75 -7.08 30.72
C THR A 169 -26.33 -7.23 32.18
N LEU A 170 -25.37 -6.43 32.62
CA LEU A 170 -24.96 -6.35 34.00
C LEU A 170 -24.80 -4.89 34.42
N ASP A 171 -25.71 -4.40 35.27
CA ASP A 171 -25.63 -3.05 35.84
C ASP A 171 -24.93 -3.11 37.20
N LEU A 172 -23.67 -2.68 37.24
CA LEU A 172 -22.87 -2.69 38.46
C LEU A 172 -23.33 -1.59 39.44
N PRO A 173 -23.21 -1.82 40.76
CA PRO A 173 -23.32 -0.73 41.72
C PRO A 173 -22.22 0.30 41.50
N ARG A 174 -22.51 1.57 41.80
CA ARG A 174 -21.46 2.56 42.03
C ARG A 174 -20.75 2.23 43.34
N SER A 175 -19.77 1.33 43.27
CA SER A 175 -19.05 0.82 44.43
C SER A 175 -17.56 1.08 44.30
N THR A 176 -17.04 1.89 45.22
CA THR A 176 -15.61 2.10 45.39
C THR A 176 -14.94 0.93 46.12
N ALA A 177 -15.71 -0.04 46.62
CA ALA A 177 -15.19 -1.21 47.32
C ALA A 177 -15.03 -2.43 46.40
N LEU A 178 -15.66 -2.44 45.22
CA LEU A 178 -15.64 -3.58 44.30
C LEU A 178 -14.23 -3.80 43.77
N SER A 179 -13.66 -4.94 44.15
CA SER A 179 -12.27 -5.32 43.83
C SER A 179 -12.19 -6.56 42.95
N THR A 180 -13.23 -7.41 42.97
CA THR A 180 -13.30 -8.62 42.17
C THR A 180 -14.66 -8.73 41.48
N LEU A 181 -14.64 -8.84 40.15
CA LEU A 181 -15.79 -9.11 39.32
C LEU A 181 -15.50 -10.33 38.44
N ASP A 182 -16.32 -11.37 38.57
CA ASP A 182 -16.38 -12.47 37.63
C ASP A 182 -17.78 -12.55 37.02
N CYS A 183 -17.85 -12.34 35.72
CA CYS A 183 -19.05 -12.38 34.90
C CYS A 183 -18.83 -13.23 33.63
N ALA A 184 -17.84 -14.12 33.64
CA ALA A 184 -17.56 -14.99 32.51
C ALA A 184 -18.71 -15.95 32.19
N GLN A 185 -18.74 -16.50 30.98
CA GLN A 185 -19.78 -17.46 30.55
C GLN A 185 -21.20 -16.90 30.74
N ASN A 186 -21.45 -15.76 30.09
CA ASN A 186 -22.74 -15.09 30.00
C ASN A 186 -22.96 -14.66 28.54
N TYR A 187 -23.96 -13.82 28.29
CA TYR A 187 -24.30 -13.29 26.97
C TYR A 187 -24.11 -11.76 26.91
N LEU A 188 -23.15 -11.20 27.66
CA LEU A 188 -22.94 -9.76 27.72
C LEU A 188 -22.36 -9.25 26.39
N SER A 189 -23.01 -8.26 25.77
CA SER A 189 -22.48 -7.55 24.59
C SER A 189 -21.69 -6.29 24.95
N ALA A 190 -21.86 -5.78 26.17
CA ALA A 190 -21.18 -4.62 26.70
C ALA A 190 -21.02 -4.75 28.23
N LEU A 191 -20.00 -4.09 28.77
CA LEU A 191 -19.73 -4.04 30.21
C LEU A 191 -19.25 -2.64 30.59
N ASP A 192 -20.06 -1.90 31.36
CA ASP A 192 -19.70 -0.58 31.87
C ASP A 192 -18.98 -0.71 33.21
N LEU A 193 -17.68 -0.38 33.21
CA LEU A 193 -16.81 -0.43 34.39
C LEU A 193 -16.66 0.93 35.09
N SER A 194 -17.31 2.01 34.60
CA SER A 194 -17.21 3.36 35.19
C SER A 194 -17.69 3.43 36.65
N LYS A 195 -18.45 2.43 37.09
CA LYS A 195 -19.00 2.31 38.43
C LYS A 195 -18.12 1.51 39.39
N ALA A 196 -16.99 0.97 38.93
CA ALA A 196 -16.08 0.11 39.70
C ALA A 196 -14.61 0.60 39.66
N PRO A 197 -14.30 1.82 40.13
CA PRO A 197 -12.98 2.44 39.92
C PRO A 197 -11.80 1.77 40.62
N ASN A 198 -12.07 0.93 41.63
CA ASN A 198 -11.06 0.21 42.41
C ASN A 198 -10.97 -1.28 42.06
N LEU A 199 -11.52 -1.68 40.91
CA LEU A 199 -11.48 -3.07 40.45
C LEU A 199 -10.03 -3.53 40.26
N LYS A 200 -9.69 -4.69 40.85
CA LYS A 200 -8.35 -5.30 40.79
C LYS A 200 -8.32 -6.54 39.91
N THR A 201 -9.43 -7.29 39.89
CA THR A 201 -9.56 -8.53 39.11
C THR A 201 -10.87 -8.49 38.33
N LEU A 202 -10.75 -8.64 37.02
CA LEU A 202 -11.88 -8.74 36.10
C LEU A 202 -11.78 -10.03 35.29
N THR A 203 -12.80 -10.87 35.40
CA THR A 203 -13.01 -12.03 34.54
C THR A 203 -14.33 -11.82 33.80
N CYS A 204 -14.26 -11.64 32.48
CA CYS A 204 -15.39 -11.42 31.59
C CYS A 204 -15.29 -12.29 30.32
N SER A 205 -14.52 -13.37 30.39
CA SER A 205 -14.32 -14.28 29.27
C SER A 205 -15.59 -15.02 28.87
N LYS A 206 -15.66 -15.51 27.62
CA LYS A 206 -16.82 -16.23 27.07
C LYS A 206 -18.10 -15.38 27.16
N ASN A 207 -18.04 -14.21 26.55
CA ASN A 207 -19.16 -13.28 26.35
C ASN A 207 -19.17 -12.82 24.88
N GLN A 208 -19.91 -11.75 24.57
CA GLN A 208 -20.03 -11.19 23.22
C GLN A 208 -19.55 -9.72 23.19
N ILE A 209 -18.59 -9.37 24.04
CA ILE A 209 -18.10 -7.99 24.20
C ILE A 209 -17.24 -7.60 23.00
N ALA A 210 -17.66 -6.56 22.28
CA ALA A 210 -16.93 -6.03 21.13
C ALA A 210 -15.93 -4.92 21.49
N THR A 211 -16.19 -4.20 22.58
CA THR A 211 -15.34 -3.10 23.09
C THR A 211 -15.33 -3.14 24.61
N LEU A 212 -14.15 -2.99 25.21
CA LEU A 212 -13.96 -2.97 26.66
C LEU A 212 -13.16 -1.72 27.04
N ASP A 213 -13.82 -0.77 27.71
CA ASP A 213 -13.19 0.45 28.21
C ASP A 213 -12.63 0.22 29.63
N LEU A 214 -11.32 0.32 29.77
CA LEU A 214 -10.58 0.16 31.02
C LEU A 214 -10.07 1.50 31.59
N SER A 215 -10.42 2.63 30.99
CA SER A 215 -9.95 3.97 31.40
C SER A 215 -10.34 4.33 32.83
N GLN A 216 -11.44 3.75 33.33
CA GLN A 216 -11.96 3.97 34.67
C GLN A 216 -11.53 2.91 35.69
N THR A 217 -10.64 1.97 35.33
CA THR A 217 -10.17 0.89 36.23
C THR A 217 -8.66 0.92 36.43
N PRO A 218 -8.05 2.04 36.88
CA PRO A 218 -6.59 2.21 36.89
C PRO A 218 -5.83 1.21 37.78
N ASN A 219 -6.53 0.61 38.76
CA ASN A 219 -5.99 -0.34 39.73
C ASN A 219 -6.06 -1.81 39.29
N LEU A 220 -6.46 -2.08 38.05
CA LEU A 220 -6.61 -3.45 37.55
C LEU A 220 -5.25 -4.16 37.51
N VAL A 221 -5.19 -5.35 38.11
CA VAL A 221 -3.99 -6.19 38.21
C VAL A 221 -4.10 -7.43 37.34
N ALA A 222 -5.30 -8.01 37.24
CA ALA A 222 -5.58 -9.20 36.45
C ALA A 222 -6.84 -9.03 35.59
N LEU A 223 -6.70 -9.33 34.30
CA LEU A 223 -7.78 -9.28 33.32
C LEU A 223 -7.85 -10.61 32.56
N SER A 224 -9.01 -11.28 32.59
CA SER A 224 -9.36 -12.36 31.66
C SER A 224 -10.56 -11.93 30.84
N CYS A 225 -10.35 -11.72 29.55
CA CYS A 225 -11.34 -11.26 28.56
C CYS A 225 -11.31 -12.11 27.27
N GLY A 226 -10.76 -13.33 27.34
CA GLY A 226 -10.77 -14.27 26.22
C GLY A 226 -12.18 -14.69 25.79
N ASP A 227 -12.31 -15.29 24.61
CA ASP A 227 -13.62 -15.70 24.04
C ASP A 227 -14.62 -14.54 24.01
N ASN A 228 -14.25 -13.47 23.30
CA ASN A 228 -15.08 -12.28 23.08
C ASN A 228 -14.92 -11.81 21.62
N MET A 229 -15.38 -10.60 21.30
CA MET A 229 -15.35 -10.01 19.96
C MET A 229 -14.44 -8.77 19.89
N LEU A 230 -13.47 -8.66 20.79
CA LEU A 230 -12.60 -7.47 20.89
C LEU A 230 -11.77 -7.31 19.62
N LYS A 231 -11.81 -6.13 19.01
CA LYS A 231 -10.94 -5.75 17.87
C LYS A 231 -9.73 -4.92 18.27
N GLY A 232 -9.74 -4.43 19.50
CA GLY A 232 -8.67 -3.66 20.12
C GLY A 232 -8.88 -3.62 21.62
N LEU A 233 -7.79 -3.35 22.35
CA LEU A 233 -7.79 -3.22 23.79
C LEU A 233 -6.73 -2.20 24.16
N ASP A 234 -7.13 -1.09 24.78
CA ASP A 234 -6.21 -0.06 25.25
C ASP A 234 -5.86 -0.28 26.72
N LEU A 235 -4.58 -0.46 27.00
CA LEU A 235 -4.07 -0.66 28.35
C LEU A 235 -3.41 0.60 28.93
N SER A 236 -3.52 1.73 28.25
CA SER A 236 -2.88 2.99 28.65
C SER A 236 -3.28 3.44 30.08
N GLY A 237 -4.51 3.14 30.53
CA GLY A 237 -5.01 3.48 31.86
C GLY A 237 -4.68 2.50 32.99
N VAL A 238 -4.28 1.24 32.69
CA VAL A 238 -4.17 0.16 33.68
C VAL A 238 -2.73 -0.16 34.04
N LYS A 239 -2.09 0.75 34.80
CA LYS A 239 -0.64 0.69 35.06
C LYS A 239 -0.19 -0.44 35.97
N SER A 240 -1.09 -1.05 36.73
CA SER A 240 -0.79 -2.15 37.67
C SER A 240 -1.01 -3.54 37.09
N LEU A 241 -1.39 -3.65 35.81
CA LEU A 241 -1.70 -4.94 35.18
C LEU A 241 -0.44 -5.81 35.10
N SER A 242 -0.54 -7.05 35.55
CA SER A 242 0.54 -8.05 35.46
C SER A 242 0.07 -9.40 34.90
N TYR A 243 -1.25 -9.58 34.75
CA TYR A 243 -1.86 -10.76 34.15
C TYR A 243 -2.93 -10.36 33.15
N LEU A 244 -2.77 -10.81 31.90
CA LEU A 244 -3.73 -10.61 30.82
C LEU A 244 -3.99 -11.93 30.09
N GLU A 245 -5.23 -12.35 30.04
CA GLU A 245 -5.70 -13.43 29.19
C GLU A 245 -6.75 -12.89 28.23
N CYS A 246 -6.44 -12.89 26.93
CA CYS A 246 -7.36 -12.42 25.89
C CYS A 246 -7.45 -13.31 24.64
N PRO A 247 -7.21 -14.64 24.69
CA PRO A 247 -7.28 -15.51 23.51
C PRO A 247 -8.69 -15.55 22.93
N ARG A 248 -8.84 -15.94 21.67
CA ARG A 248 -10.12 -16.02 20.95
C ARG A 248 -10.87 -14.68 20.94
N ASN A 249 -10.15 -13.65 20.49
CA ASN A 249 -10.67 -12.32 20.13
C ASN A 249 -10.25 -11.99 18.68
N GLN A 250 -10.46 -10.75 18.22
CA GLN A 250 -10.16 -10.32 16.85
C GLN A 250 -9.15 -9.16 16.82
N ILE A 251 -8.23 -9.10 17.79
CA ILE A 251 -7.21 -8.04 17.88
C ILE A 251 -6.09 -8.36 16.90
N LYS A 252 -5.87 -7.49 15.90
CA LYS A 252 -4.90 -7.69 14.81
C LYS A 252 -4.30 -6.37 14.32
N GLY A 253 -3.19 -6.45 13.58
CA GLY A 253 -2.58 -5.31 12.89
C GLY A 253 -2.30 -4.14 13.83
N ILE A 254 -2.65 -2.91 13.44
CA ILE A 254 -2.37 -1.70 14.24
C ILE A 254 -2.97 -1.75 15.65
N SER A 255 -4.12 -2.41 15.84
CA SER A 255 -4.74 -2.57 17.15
C SER A 255 -3.97 -3.55 18.04
N MET A 256 -3.34 -4.56 17.45
CA MET A 256 -2.42 -5.44 18.18
C MET A 256 -1.13 -4.70 18.56
N THR A 257 -0.54 -3.95 17.63
CA THR A 257 0.63 -3.12 17.93
C THR A 257 0.33 -2.11 19.03
N HIS A 258 -0.86 -1.49 19.02
CA HIS A 258 -1.31 -0.59 20.09
C HIS A 258 -1.40 -1.31 21.43
N LEU A 259 -2.05 -2.48 21.50
CA LEU A 259 -2.13 -3.30 22.70
C LEU A 259 -0.74 -3.58 23.28
N MET A 260 0.20 -4.07 22.45
CA MET A 260 1.56 -4.38 22.89
C MET A 260 2.34 -3.14 23.35
N SER A 261 2.13 -2.00 22.67
CA SER A 261 2.77 -0.73 23.03
C SER A 261 2.19 -0.05 24.28
N THR A 262 1.01 -0.47 24.73
CA THR A 262 0.34 0.08 25.92
C THR A 262 0.39 -0.84 27.12
N LEU A 263 0.89 -2.07 26.99
CA LEU A 263 1.22 -2.95 28.11
C LEU A 263 2.06 -2.18 29.16
N PRO A 264 1.72 -2.27 30.46
CA PRO A 264 2.58 -1.69 31.51
C PRO A 264 3.86 -2.51 31.66
N THR A 265 4.81 -2.05 32.49
CA THR A 265 6.03 -2.79 32.81
C THR A 265 5.95 -3.29 34.27
N PRO A 266 5.45 -4.52 34.52
CA PRO A 266 5.34 -5.05 35.86
C PRO A 266 6.72 -5.35 36.47
N THR A 267 6.83 -5.25 37.80
CA THR A 267 8.08 -5.51 38.55
C THR A 267 8.48 -6.99 38.55
N GLN A 268 7.50 -7.88 38.54
CA GLN A 268 7.68 -9.31 38.24
C GLN A 268 7.28 -9.56 36.80
N GLU A 269 7.86 -10.58 36.16
CA GLU A 269 7.51 -10.96 34.78
C GLU A 269 5.99 -11.09 34.64
N GLY A 270 5.40 -10.25 33.79
CA GLY A 270 3.98 -10.26 33.47
C GLY A 270 3.62 -11.45 32.61
N ARG A 271 2.36 -11.87 32.66
CA ARG A 271 1.88 -13.03 31.92
C ARG A 271 0.75 -12.65 30.95
N LEU A 272 1.01 -12.80 29.66
CA LEU A 272 0.07 -12.55 28.58
C LEU A 272 -0.29 -13.86 27.86
N ILE A 273 -1.52 -14.34 28.03
CA ILE A 273 -2.10 -15.42 27.23
C ILE A 273 -2.87 -14.75 26.08
N LEU A 274 -2.29 -14.77 24.89
CA LEU A 274 -2.75 -13.94 23.77
C LEU A 274 -3.60 -14.69 22.76
N VAL A 275 -3.27 -15.95 22.49
CA VAL A 275 -3.85 -16.75 21.41
C VAL A 275 -4.23 -18.14 21.92
N SER A 276 -5.16 -18.79 21.24
CA SER A 276 -5.47 -20.18 21.42
C SER A 276 -4.45 -21.06 20.71
N SER A 277 -4.09 -22.16 21.36
CA SER A 277 -3.34 -23.27 20.79
C SER A 277 -4.13 -24.00 19.70
N ARG A 278 -5.46 -23.93 19.74
CA ARG A 278 -6.33 -24.47 18.69
C ARG A 278 -6.42 -23.43 17.58
N LYS A 279 -6.07 -23.81 16.34
CA LYS A 279 -6.21 -22.94 15.15
C LYS A 279 -7.67 -22.51 14.97
N ALA A 280 -8.05 -21.42 15.61
CA ALA A 280 -9.37 -20.81 15.49
C ALA A 280 -9.32 -19.72 14.43
N ASN A 281 -10.33 -19.69 13.54
CA ASN A 281 -10.41 -18.71 12.46
C ASN A 281 -10.65 -17.27 12.93
N GLN A 282 -10.93 -17.08 14.23
CA GLN A 282 -11.29 -15.80 14.86
C GLN A 282 -10.49 -15.59 16.15
N ASP A 283 -9.17 -15.72 16.05
CA ASP A 283 -8.25 -15.41 17.13
C ASP A 283 -7.44 -14.15 16.86
N ASN A 284 -6.78 -13.67 17.91
CA ASN A 284 -5.82 -12.58 17.85
C ASN A 284 -4.64 -12.94 16.94
N GLU A 285 -4.02 -11.92 16.38
CA GLU A 285 -2.89 -12.09 15.47
C GLU A 285 -1.85 -11.02 15.77
N ALA A 286 -0.71 -11.46 16.30
CA ALA A 286 0.42 -10.57 16.60
C ALA A 286 1.64 -10.98 15.79
N THR A 287 2.36 -10.00 15.28
CA THR A 287 3.61 -10.24 14.56
C THR A 287 4.73 -10.56 15.53
N LYS A 288 5.87 -11.04 15.01
CA LYS A 288 7.09 -11.18 15.81
C LYS A 288 7.53 -9.87 16.47
N ALA A 289 7.33 -8.73 15.79
CA ALA A 289 7.64 -7.42 16.33
C ALA A 289 6.71 -7.04 17.49
N ASP A 290 5.40 -7.33 17.37
CA ASP A 290 4.43 -7.14 18.45
C ASP A 290 4.82 -7.95 19.71
N VAL A 291 5.19 -9.22 19.53
CA VAL A 291 5.65 -10.08 20.64
C VAL A 291 6.95 -9.56 21.25
N ALA A 292 7.91 -9.11 20.44
CA ALA A 292 9.14 -8.50 20.92
C ALA A 292 8.89 -7.24 21.75
N ASN A 293 7.92 -6.40 21.33
CA ASN A 293 7.49 -5.23 22.08
C ASN A 293 6.93 -5.59 23.47
N ALA A 294 6.07 -6.61 23.56
CA ALA A 294 5.57 -7.11 24.84
C ALA A 294 6.71 -7.64 25.72
N ARG A 295 7.61 -8.46 25.17
CA ARG A 295 8.78 -9.01 25.89
C ARG A 295 9.70 -7.91 26.43
N SER A 296 9.94 -6.85 25.65
CA SER A 296 10.74 -5.68 26.08
C SER A 296 10.16 -4.96 27.31
N ARG A 297 8.86 -5.16 27.57
CA ARG A 297 8.12 -4.61 28.71
C ARG A 297 7.98 -5.61 29.85
N ASN A 298 8.82 -6.65 29.89
CA ASN A 298 8.82 -7.70 30.92
C ASN A 298 7.57 -8.58 30.89
N TRP A 299 7.02 -8.88 29.70
CA TRP A 299 5.91 -9.81 29.54
C TRP A 299 6.30 -11.11 28.87
N LYS A 300 5.90 -12.22 29.47
CA LYS A 300 5.88 -13.52 28.85
C LYS A 300 4.61 -13.69 28.01
N VAL A 301 4.78 -13.90 26.71
CA VAL A 301 3.67 -14.07 25.75
C VAL A 301 3.45 -15.55 25.46
N LEU A 302 2.23 -16.01 25.68
CA LEU A 302 1.85 -17.42 25.72
C LEU A 302 0.59 -17.69 24.88
N ASN A 303 0.41 -18.95 24.50
CA ASN A 303 -0.89 -19.48 24.11
C ASN A 303 -1.68 -20.01 25.34
N ASP A 304 -2.92 -20.43 25.13
CA ASP A 304 -3.79 -20.99 26.19
C ASP A 304 -3.35 -22.35 26.75
N ASN A 305 -2.39 -23.04 26.10
CA ASN A 305 -1.69 -24.21 26.66
C ASN A 305 -0.44 -23.84 27.49
N GLN A 306 -0.19 -22.54 27.69
CA GLN A 306 0.97 -22.00 28.39
C GLN A 306 2.32 -22.20 27.66
N GLU A 307 2.28 -22.45 26.36
CA GLU A 307 3.47 -22.52 25.52
C GLU A 307 3.81 -21.11 25.01
N GLU A 308 5.10 -20.82 24.81
CA GLU A 308 5.51 -19.50 24.31
C GLU A 308 5.03 -19.25 22.89
N TYR A 309 4.51 -18.04 22.67
CA TYR A 309 4.02 -17.60 21.38
C TYR A 309 5.00 -16.60 20.76
N GLU A 310 5.63 -17.00 19.65
CA GLU A 310 6.65 -16.21 18.96
C GLU A 310 6.08 -15.11 18.05
N GLY A 311 4.77 -15.10 17.81
CA GLY A 311 4.15 -14.26 16.81
C GLY A 311 4.22 -14.85 15.40
N ILE A 312 3.39 -14.33 14.50
CA ILE A 312 3.45 -14.68 13.08
C ILE A 312 4.52 -13.85 12.36
N ALA A 313 5.09 -14.41 11.30
CA ALA A 313 5.96 -13.64 10.42
C ALA A 313 5.14 -12.59 9.67
N GLU A 314 5.66 -11.38 9.56
CA GLU A 314 5.00 -10.31 8.80
C GLU A 314 4.92 -10.69 7.32
N THR A 315 3.95 -10.16 6.60
CA THR A 315 3.85 -10.32 5.15
C THR A 315 3.79 -8.96 4.48
N PHE A 316 4.46 -8.83 3.36
CA PHE A 316 4.58 -7.59 2.61
C PHE A 316 4.17 -7.78 1.16
N ALA A 317 3.55 -6.76 0.61
CA ALA A 317 3.22 -6.73 -0.81
C ALA A 317 4.48 -6.41 -1.64
N VAL A 318 4.71 -7.22 -2.67
CA VAL A 318 5.74 -7.03 -3.68
C VAL A 318 5.04 -6.78 -5.01
N THR A 319 5.34 -5.66 -5.65
CA THR A 319 4.77 -5.30 -6.96
C THR A 319 5.84 -5.31 -8.01
N LEU A 320 5.52 -5.75 -9.23
CA LEU A 320 6.44 -5.75 -10.37
C LEU A 320 5.95 -4.76 -11.42
N VAL A 321 6.83 -3.86 -11.83
CA VAL A 321 6.64 -2.97 -12.97
C VAL A 321 7.73 -3.25 -13.99
N THR A 322 7.32 -3.61 -15.19
CA THR A 322 8.22 -3.92 -16.30
C THR A 322 8.11 -2.80 -17.33
N GLY A 323 9.23 -2.17 -17.66
CA GLY A 323 9.31 -1.17 -18.73
C GLY A 323 9.28 -1.82 -20.12
N ASP A 324 9.13 -0.98 -21.14
CA ASP A 324 9.18 -1.40 -22.53
C ASP A 324 10.54 -2.05 -22.86
N GLY A 325 10.57 -3.01 -23.78
CA GLY A 325 11.83 -3.66 -24.19
C GLY A 325 12.02 -5.10 -23.70
N GLY A 326 11.06 -5.67 -23.00
CA GLY A 326 11.13 -7.07 -22.55
C GLY A 326 9.99 -7.46 -21.62
N THR A 327 10.12 -8.63 -21.00
CA THR A 327 9.20 -9.13 -19.98
C THR A 327 9.93 -9.39 -18.67
N ALA A 328 9.21 -9.37 -17.55
CA ALA A 328 9.77 -9.78 -16.27
C ALA A 328 8.75 -10.55 -15.44
N LYS A 329 9.25 -11.42 -14.55
CA LYS A 329 8.49 -12.12 -13.52
C LYS A 329 9.31 -12.22 -12.23
N ILE A 330 8.61 -12.41 -11.11
CA ILE A 330 9.23 -12.67 -9.81
C ILE A 330 8.93 -14.11 -9.41
N GLU A 331 9.95 -14.84 -8.99
CA GLU A 331 9.87 -16.19 -8.43
C GLU A 331 10.30 -16.20 -6.96
N GLY A 332 9.88 -17.22 -6.21
CA GLY A 332 10.19 -17.38 -4.78
C GLY A 332 9.00 -17.19 -3.83
N ALA A 333 7.84 -16.73 -4.32
CA ALA A 333 6.59 -16.67 -3.56
C ALA A 333 5.38 -17.04 -4.42
N LYS A 334 4.37 -17.66 -3.81
CA LYS A 334 3.11 -18.04 -4.48
C LYS A 334 2.16 -16.85 -4.64
N ASP A 335 2.15 -15.95 -3.66
CA ASP A 335 1.30 -14.76 -3.64
C ASP A 335 2.17 -13.54 -3.35
N LEU A 336 2.36 -12.69 -4.36
CA LEU A 336 3.16 -11.47 -4.24
C LEU A 336 2.47 -10.38 -3.42
N ALA A 337 1.15 -10.47 -3.16
CA ALA A 337 0.46 -9.53 -2.28
C ALA A 337 0.77 -9.78 -0.79
N LYS A 338 1.24 -10.98 -0.44
CA LYS A 338 1.51 -11.41 0.95
C LYS A 338 2.78 -12.26 1.04
N VAL A 339 3.93 -11.65 0.75
CA VAL A 339 5.22 -12.33 0.85
C VAL A 339 5.74 -12.24 2.27
N THR A 340 6.01 -13.39 2.89
CA THR A 340 6.58 -13.46 4.25
C THR A 340 7.91 -12.71 4.34
N GLU A 341 8.08 -11.91 5.39
CA GLU A 341 9.34 -11.25 5.72
C GLU A 341 10.49 -12.27 5.76
N GLY A 342 11.66 -11.89 5.23
CA GLY A 342 12.83 -12.74 5.13
C GLY A 342 12.83 -13.67 3.90
N THR A 343 11.73 -13.73 3.14
CA THR A 343 11.69 -14.50 1.88
C THR A 343 12.64 -13.88 0.85
N GLN A 344 13.52 -14.69 0.28
CA GLN A 344 14.35 -14.30 -0.85
C GLN A 344 13.58 -14.50 -2.16
N LEU A 345 13.47 -13.44 -2.95
CA LEU A 345 12.81 -13.46 -4.26
C LEU A 345 13.84 -13.30 -5.38
N THR A 346 13.54 -13.89 -6.54
CA THR A 346 14.36 -13.79 -7.75
C THR A 346 13.58 -13.10 -8.86
N VAL A 347 14.20 -12.12 -9.52
CA VAL A 347 13.64 -11.39 -10.65
C VAL A 347 14.19 -11.97 -11.95
N ILE A 348 13.32 -12.49 -12.79
CA ILE A 348 13.67 -13.00 -14.12
C ILE A 348 13.23 -11.97 -15.14
N ALA A 349 14.20 -11.32 -15.79
CA ALA A 349 13.97 -10.35 -16.86
C ALA A 349 14.45 -10.93 -18.20
N THR A 350 13.59 -10.90 -19.21
CA THR A 350 13.85 -11.41 -20.56
C THR A 350 13.74 -10.26 -21.56
N PRO A 351 14.87 -9.73 -22.06
CA PRO A 351 14.85 -8.68 -23.09
C PRO A 351 14.25 -9.19 -24.40
N GLN A 352 13.45 -8.36 -25.07
CA GLN A 352 12.99 -8.66 -26.42
C GLN A 352 14.10 -8.38 -27.46
N THR A 353 13.94 -8.88 -28.68
CA THR A 353 14.89 -8.65 -29.77
C THR A 353 15.21 -7.16 -29.95
N GLY A 354 16.49 -6.82 -30.05
CA GLY A 354 16.96 -5.43 -30.17
C GLY A 354 17.10 -4.67 -28.85
N PHE A 355 16.81 -5.30 -27.71
CA PHE A 355 16.99 -4.73 -26.38
C PHE A 355 17.92 -5.60 -25.52
N GLU A 356 18.47 -4.98 -24.48
CA GLU A 356 19.20 -5.63 -23.40
C GLU A 356 18.68 -5.14 -22.05
N LEU A 357 18.93 -5.92 -21.00
CA LEU A 357 18.58 -5.52 -19.63
C LEU A 357 19.36 -4.25 -19.28
N ASP A 358 18.65 -3.22 -18.85
CA ASP A 358 19.28 -1.99 -18.39
C ASP A 358 19.43 -2.00 -16.86
N LYS A 359 18.31 -2.14 -16.13
CA LYS A 359 18.33 -2.10 -14.66
C LYS A 359 17.22 -2.94 -14.03
N ILE A 360 17.46 -3.45 -12.82
CA ILE A 360 16.45 -3.99 -11.91
C ILE A 360 16.57 -3.26 -10.57
N MET A 361 15.55 -2.51 -10.19
CA MET A 361 15.47 -1.83 -8.89
C MET A 361 14.45 -2.55 -8.00
N ALA A 362 14.82 -2.91 -6.77
CA ALA A 362 13.90 -3.36 -5.73
C ALA A 362 13.77 -2.25 -4.67
N GLY A 363 12.70 -1.46 -4.75
CA GLY A 363 12.60 -0.21 -4.00
C GLY A 363 13.71 0.76 -4.43
N SER A 364 14.60 1.11 -3.50
CA SER A 364 15.77 1.95 -3.78
C SER A 364 17.05 1.17 -4.10
N GLU A 365 17.04 -0.16 -4.01
CA GLU A 365 18.22 -1.01 -4.19
C GLU A 365 18.38 -1.46 -5.65
N ASP A 366 19.57 -1.30 -6.22
CA ASP A 366 19.91 -1.84 -7.55
C ASP A 366 20.36 -3.29 -7.43
N ILE A 367 19.52 -4.20 -7.95
CA ILE A 367 19.75 -5.65 -7.93
C ILE A 367 19.99 -6.21 -9.32
N THR A 368 20.44 -5.39 -10.28
CA THR A 368 20.63 -5.81 -11.69
C THR A 368 21.57 -7.01 -11.81
N THR A 369 22.63 -7.04 -11.01
CA THR A 369 23.63 -8.12 -11.00
C THR A 369 23.13 -9.35 -10.25
N SER A 370 22.64 -9.19 -9.02
CA SER A 370 22.21 -10.32 -8.18
C SER A 370 20.91 -10.95 -8.68
N LYS A 371 20.03 -10.13 -9.27
CA LYS A 371 18.64 -10.46 -9.64
C LYS A 371 17.82 -11.00 -8.47
N GLN A 372 18.27 -10.77 -7.24
CA GLN A 372 17.69 -11.33 -6.03
C GLN A 372 17.66 -10.28 -4.93
N PHE A 373 16.62 -10.34 -4.09
CA PHE A 373 16.48 -9.50 -2.90
C PHE A 373 15.69 -10.22 -1.81
N VAL A 374 15.87 -9.80 -0.57
CA VAL A 374 15.12 -10.33 0.59
C VAL A 374 14.02 -9.34 0.97
N VAL A 375 12.79 -9.84 1.12
CA VAL A 375 11.64 -9.00 1.49
C VAL A 375 11.74 -8.60 2.96
N LYS A 376 11.87 -7.30 3.23
CA LYS A 376 11.88 -6.71 4.58
C LYS A 376 10.75 -5.71 4.82
N GLN A 377 10.10 -5.28 3.74
CA GLN A 377 9.02 -4.30 3.72
C GLN A 377 8.27 -4.42 2.39
N ALA A 378 7.20 -3.64 2.22
CA ALA A 378 6.55 -3.54 0.91
C ALA A 378 7.52 -3.01 -0.15
N THR A 379 7.69 -3.75 -1.24
CA THR A 379 8.74 -3.48 -2.23
C THR A 379 8.17 -3.40 -3.63
N LYS A 380 8.43 -2.28 -4.32
CA LYS A 380 8.16 -2.13 -5.74
C LYS A 380 9.41 -2.51 -6.53
N VAL A 381 9.32 -3.56 -7.34
CA VAL A 381 10.37 -3.99 -8.26
C VAL A 381 10.14 -3.33 -9.61
N GLN A 382 11.14 -2.63 -10.14
CA GLN A 382 11.11 -1.98 -11.45
C GLN A 382 12.19 -2.56 -12.34
N VAL A 383 11.80 -3.08 -13.50
CA VAL A 383 12.73 -3.62 -14.50
C VAL A 383 12.72 -2.70 -15.72
N SER A 384 13.88 -2.22 -16.15
CA SER A 384 14.06 -1.43 -17.37
C SER A 384 14.94 -2.14 -18.38
N PHE A 385 14.67 -1.89 -19.67
CA PHE A 385 15.47 -2.37 -20.79
C PHE A 385 15.93 -1.18 -21.62
N LYS A 386 17.08 -1.33 -22.28
CA LYS A 386 17.60 -0.34 -23.24
C LYS A 386 17.82 -0.99 -24.61
N LYS A 387 17.71 -0.19 -25.67
CA LYS A 387 17.99 -0.67 -27.03
C LYS A 387 19.47 -1.03 -27.16
N LYS A 388 19.76 -2.17 -27.80
CA LYS A 388 21.12 -2.53 -28.17
C LYS A 388 21.67 -1.51 -29.16
N PRO A 389 22.94 -1.09 -29.05
CA PRO A 389 23.59 -0.26 -30.04
C PRO A 389 23.58 -0.96 -31.41
N ILE A 390 23.11 -0.27 -32.46
CA ILE A 390 23.22 -0.75 -33.83
C ILE A 390 24.64 -0.42 -34.32
N THR A 391 25.52 -1.41 -34.41
CA THR A 391 26.81 -1.26 -35.11
C THR A 391 26.58 -1.38 -36.62
N PRO A 392 26.87 -0.35 -37.44
CA PRO A 392 26.76 -0.47 -38.89
C PRO A 392 27.82 -1.45 -39.43
N GLU A 393 27.41 -2.40 -40.29
CA GLU A 393 28.32 -3.34 -40.96
C GLU A 393 29.37 -2.61 -41.83
N PRO A 394 30.62 -3.13 -41.93
CA PRO A 394 31.62 -2.59 -42.84
C PRO A 394 31.19 -2.77 -44.30
N LYS A 395 31.10 -1.67 -45.06
CA LYS A 395 30.81 -1.69 -46.50
C LYS A 395 31.85 -2.53 -47.25
N LYS A 396 31.39 -3.41 -48.15
CA LYS A 396 32.27 -4.24 -48.98
C LYS A 396 33.17 -3.37 -49.87
N THR A 397 34.38 -3.85 -50.14
CA THR A 397 35.31 -3.23 -51.09
C THR A 397 35.62 -4.20 -52.24
N PHE A 398 35.89 -3.65 -53.42
CA PHE A 398 36.19 -4.40 -54.64
C PHE A 398 37.46 -3.87 -55.31
N ALA A 399 38.20 -4.78 -55.95
CA ALA A 399 39.36 -4.41 -56.75
C ALA A 399 38.94 -3.93 -58.14
N VAL A 400 39.49 -2.81 -58.57
CA VAL A 400 39.39 -2.26 -59.91
C VAL A 400 40.76 -2.34 -60.57
N THR A 401 40.83 -2.84 -61.80
CA THR A 401 42.09 -2.91 -62.56
C THR A 401 41.96 -2.13 -63.86
N LEU A 402 43.03 -1.48 -64.29
CA LEU A 402 43.08 -0.74 -65.55
C LEU A 402 44.06 -1.42 -66.50
N VAL A 403 43.59 -1.70 -67.71
CA VAL A 403 44.40 -2.17 -68.83
C VAL A 403 44.26 -1.20 -69.97
N THR A 404 45.37 -0.68 -70.46
CA THR A 404 45.42 0.30 -71.54
C THR A 404 46.06 -0.35 -72.76
N GLY A 405 45.39 -0.35 -73.89
CA GLY A 405 45.92 -0.83 -75.16
C GLY A 405 46.92 0.15 -75.79
N ASP A 406 47.66 -0.33 -76.78
CA ASP A 406 48.61 0.47 -77.53
C ASP A 406 47.90 1.62 -78.25
N GLY A 407 48.51 2.81 -78.29
CA GLY A 407 47.89 3.98 -78.92
C GLY A 407 47.58 5.15 -77.98
N GLY A 408 47.89 5.05 -76.69
CA GLY A 408 47.69 6.14 -75.74
C GLY A 408 47.96 5.74 -74.28
N THR A 409 47.54 6.60 -73.36
CA THR A 409 47.64 6.37 -71.91
C THR A 409 46.25 6.44 -71.27
N ALA A 410 46.06 5.80 -70.11
CA ALA A 410 44.85 5.95 -69.33
C ALA A 410 45.11 5.92 -67.82
N LYS A 411 44.24 6.57 -67.05
CA LYS A 411 44.21 6.55 -65.57
C LYS A 411 42.77 6.52 -65.05
N ILE A 412 42.58 6.04 -63.82
CA ILE A 412 41.29 6.08 -63.11
C ILE A 412 41.40 7.05 -61.94
N GLU A 413 40.42 7.94 -61.82
CA GLU A 413 40.26 8.89 -60.72
C GLU A 413 38.99 8.58 -59.91
N GLY A 414 38.94 9.08 -58.67
CA GLY A 414 37.81 8.85 -57.74
C GLY A 414 38.12 7.89 -56.59
N THR A 415 39.33 7.31 -56.54
CA THR A 415 39.83 6.52 -55.40
C THR A 415 41.33 6.71 -55.22
N LYS A 416 41.82 6.53 -53.98
CA LYS A 416 43.26 6.49 -53.67
C LYS A 416 43.86 5.10 -53.82
N ASP A 417 43.04 4.05 -53.71
CA ASP A 417 43.45 2.66 -53.78
C ASP A 417 42.48 1.88 -54.69
N LEU A 418 42.96 1.49 -55.87
CA LEU A 418 42.18 0.71 -56.81
C LEU A 418 42.01 -0.76 -56.35
N ALA A 419 42.84 -1.27 -55.44
CA ALA A 419 42.67 -2.63 -54.92
C ALA A 419 41.50 -2.75 -53.91
N LYS A 420 41.05 -1.63 -53.32
CA LYS A 420 40.02 -1.59 -52.28
C LYS A 420 39.05 -0.43 -52.46
N VAL A 421 38.27 -0.45 -53.53
CA VAL A 421 37.25 0.57 -53.78
C VAL A 421 35.94 0.20 -53.09
N THR A 422 35.38 1.08 -52.27
CA THR A 422 34.10 0.84 -51.59
C THR A 422 32.96 0.66 -52.59
N GLU A 423 32.10 -0.34 -52.37
CA GLU A 423 30.89 -0.55 -53.16
C GLU A 423 30.04 0.74 -53.24
N GLY A 424 29.61 1.08 -54.45
CA GLY A 424 28.86 2.31 -54.74
C GLY A 424 29.73 3.53 -55.06
N THR A 425 31.06 3.43 -55.01
CA THR A 425 31.96 4.54 -55.42
C THR A 425 31.89 4.73 -56.94
N GLN A 426 31.68 5.96 -57.40
CA GLN A 426 31.75 6.33 -58.80
C GLN A 426 33.20 6.68 -59.18
N LEU A 427 33.73 6.05 -60.22
CA LEU A 427 35.08 6.27 -60.74
C LEU A 427 35.03 6.87 -62.14
N THR A 428 36.04 7.67 -62.47
CA THR A 428 36.19 8.32 -63.79
C THR A 428 37.44 7.79 -64.49
N VAL A 429 37.33 7.45 -65.77
CA VAL A 429 38.43 6.97 -66.61
C VAL A 429 38.88 8.09 -67.54
N ILE A 430 40.14 8.48 -67.44
CA ILE A 430 40.76 9.48 -68.30
C ILE A 430 41.67 8.74 -69.27
N ALA A 431 41.37 8.81 -70.56
CA ALA A 431 42.16 8.23 -71.63
C ALA A 431 42.68 9.34 -72.56
N THR A 432 43.98 9.31 -72.85
CA THR A 432 44.69 10.29 -73.67
C THR A 432 45.36 9.58 -74.84
N PRO A 433 44.81 9.70 -76.07
CA PRO A 433 45.43 9.11 -77.26
C PRO A 433 46.81 9.74 -77.55
N GLN A 434 47.75 8.94 -78.06
CA GLN A 434 49.01 9.44 -78.60
C GLN A 434 48.83 9.91 -80.06
N THR A 435 49.76 10.71 -80.57
CA THR A 435 49.71 11.23 -81.95
C THR A 435 49.49 10.10 -82.98
N GLY A 436 48.51 10.28 -83.87
CA GLY A 436 48.13 9.28 -84.89
C GLY A 436 47.10 8.25 -84.43
N PHE A 437 46.60 8.34 -83.18
CA PHE A 437 45.55 7.48 -82.64
C PHE A 437 44.39 8.30 -82.09
N GLU A 438 43.20 7.71 -82.08
CA GLU A 438 42.02 8.24 -81.39
C GLU A 438 41.47 7.20 -80.41
N LEU A 439 40.71 7.67 -79.40
CA LEU A 439 40.05 6.79 -78.45
C LEU A 439 39.06 5.90 -79.22
N ASP A 440 39.23 4.59 -79.10
CA ASP A 440 38.33 3.62 -79.71
C ASP A 440 37.22 3.25 -78.71
N LYS A 441 37.60 2.71 -77.54
CA LYS A 441 36.63 2.23 -76.55
C LYS A 441 37.14 2.29 -75.12
N ILE A 442 36.23 2.45 -74.16
CA ILE A 442 36.46 2.22 -72.72
C ILE A 442 35.41 1.23 -72.23
N MET A 443 35.83 0.03 -71.84
CA MET A 443 34.97 -1.00 -71.23
C MET A 443 35.23 -1.11 -69.73
N ALA A 444 34.22 -0.96 -68.89
CA ALA A 444 34.28 -1.29 -67.46
C ALA A 444 33.58 -2.63 -67.23
N GLY A 445 34.35 -3.72 -67.14
CA GLY A 445 33.79 -5.07 -67.19
C GLY A 445 33.12 -5.33 -68.54
N SER A 446 31.82 -5.56 -68.53
CA SER A 446 31.00 -5.73 -69.74
C SER A 446 30.33 -4.45 -70.24
N GLU A 447 30.44 -3.34 -69.51
CA GLU A 447 29.74 -2.08 -69.82
C GLU A 447 30.64 -1.17 -70.67
N ASP A 448 30.11 -0.64 -71.77
CA ASP A 448 30.78 0.37 -72.59
C ASP A 448 30.52 1.76 -72.00
N ILE A 449 31.58 2.38 -71.50
CA ILE A 449 31.57 3.69 -70.87
C ILE A 449 32.34 4.73 -71.68
N THR A 450 32.54 4.52 -72.98
CA THR A 450 33.35 5.41 -73.83
C THR A 450 32.83 6.86 -73.82
N THR A 451 31.52 7.04 -73.80
CA THR A 451 30.88 8.36 -73.76
C THR A 451 30.86 8.95 -72.34
N SER A 452 30.43 8.19 -71.33
CA SER A 452 30.29 8.70 -69.95
C SER A 452 31.64 8.89 -69.26
N LYS A 453 32.63 8.06 -69.64
CA LYS A 453 33.93 7.92 -68.99
C LYS A 453 33.82 7.63 -67.49
N GLN A 454 32.67 7.15 -67.02
CA GLN A 454 32.38 6.96 -65.60
C GLN A 454 31.61 5.66 -65.37
N PHE A 455 31.87 5.02 -64.22
CA PHE A 455 31.13 3.84 -63.77
C PHE A 455 31.07 3.76 -62.24
N VAL A 456 30.10 3.03 -61.72
CA VAL A 456 29.94 2.78 -60.27
C VAL A 456 30.42 1.38 -59.92
N VAL A 457 31.30 1.27 -58.93
CA VAL A 457 31.86 -0.01 -58.50
C VAL A 457 30.80 -0.81 -57.73
N LYS A 458 30.27 -1.86 -58.36
CA LYS A 458 29.34 -2.83 -57.75
C LYS A 458 29.98 -4.20 -57.48
N GLN A 459 31.11 -4.46 -58.13
CA GLN A 459 31.88 -5.69 -58.05
C GLN A 459 33.32 -5.46 -58.53
N ALA A 460 34.17 -6.48 -58.45
CA ALA A 460 35.52 -6.41 -59.03
C ALA A 460 35.42 -6.12 -60.53
N THR A 461 36.07 -5.04 -60.98
CA THR A 461 35.85 -4.50 -62.32
C THR A 461 37.17 -4.29 -63.04
N LYS A 462 37.30 -4.88 -64.24
CA LYS A 462 38.44 -4.64 -65.13
C LYS A 462 38.05 -3.57 -66.14
N VAL A 463 38.74 -2.44 -66.10
CA VAL A 463 38.60 -1.35 -67.07
C VAL A 463 39.59 -1.56 -68.20
N GLN A 464 39.12 -1.63 -69.43
CA GLN A 464 39.93 -1.80 -70.63
C GLN A 464 39.74 -0.59 -71.55
N VAL A 465 40.84 0.09 -71.87
CA VAL A 465 40.87 1.22 -72.79
C VAL A 465 41.55 0.80 -74.08
N SER A 466 40.89 0.95 -75.23
CA SER A 466 41.48 0.71 -76.55
C SER A 466 41.56 2.01 -77.36
N PHE A 467 42.57 2.07 -78.22
CA PHE A 467 42.76 3.14 -79.20
C PHE A 467 42.80 2.53 -80.60
N LYS A 468 42.41 3.31 -81.60
CA LYS A 468 42.52 2.93 -83.02
C LYS A 468 43.34 3.97 -83.76
N LYS A 469 44.05 3.54 -84.80
CA LYS A 469 44.78 4.47 -85.68
C LYS A 469 43.79 5.46 -86.28
N SER A 470 44.08 6.75 -86.14
CA SER A 470 43.28 7.81 -86.73
C SER A 470 43.36 7.67 -88.25
N THR A 471 42.20 7.55 -88.91
CA THR A 471 42.06 7.54 -90.39
C THR A 471 41.74 8.92 -90.94
N ALA A 472 41.82 9.95 -90.09
CA ALA A 472 41.67 11.34 -90.50
C ALA A 472 42.83 11.74 -91.41
N ILE A 473 42.50 11.93 -92.70
CA ILE A 473 43.30 12.71 -93.63
C ILE A 473 43.52 14.09 -92.97
N THR A 474 44.78 14.39 -92.67
CA THR A 474 45.21 15.75 -92.38
C THR A 474 45.04 16.58 -93.65
N ASP A 475 43.98 17.37 -93.71
CA ASP A 475 43.94 18.61 -94.50
C ASP A 475 42.87 19.52 -93.88
N VAL A 476 43.29 20.34 -92.92
CA VAL A 476 42.64 21.63 -92.73
C VAL A 476 43.62 22.65 -93.28
N ALA A 477 43.38 23.00 -94.54
CA ALA A 477 43.86 24.24 -95.10
C ALA A 477 43.52 25.36 -94.11
N SER A 478 44.53 26.05 -93.61
CA SER A 478 44.34 27.40 -93.11
C SER A 478 43.83 28.22 -94.29
N ALA A 479 42.51 28.36 -94.41
CA ALA A 479 41.91 29.29 -95.34
C ALA A 479 42.47 30.68 -95.00
N GLN A 480 43.26 31.23 -95.91
CA GLN A 480 43.88 32.53 -95.76
C GLN A 480 42.75 33.55 -95.51
N LEU A 481 42.84 34.33 -94.43
CA LEU A 481 41.83 35.32 -94.07
C LEU A 481 41.58 36.28 -95.25
N GLN A 482 40.33 36.36 -95.72
CA GLN A 482 39.90 37.27 -96.78
C GLN A 482 38.89 38.27 -96.23
N ILE A 483 39.15 39.55 -96.47
CA ILE A 483 38.29 40.67 -96.07
C ILE A 483 38.10 41.57 -97.30
N TYR A 484 36.91 41.58 -97.89
CA TYR A 484 36.64 42.32 -99.12
C TYR A 484 35.16 42.76 -99.25
N PRO A 485 34.86 43.81 -100.04
CA PRO A 485 35.81 44.80 -100.54
C PRO A 485 36.36 45.66 -99.39
N ASN A 486 37.60 46.13 -99.53
CA ASN A 486 38.19 47.09 -98.60
C ASN A 486 39.17 48.00 -99.38
N PRO A 487 38.82 49.26 -99.70
CA PRO A 487 37.67 50.02 -99.19
C PRO A 487 36.30 49.48 -99.60
N THR A 488 35.29 49.68 -98.75
CA THR A 488 33.87 49.36 -99.01
C THR A 488 32.99 50.60 -98.88
N THR A 489 31.75 50.55 -99.36
CA THR A 489 30.74 51.61 -99.23
C THR A 489 29.52 51.19 -98.40
N GLN A 490 29.24 49.89 -98.26
CA GLN A 490 28.00 49.41 -97.61
C GLN A 490 28.13 48.05 -96.90
N GLU A 491 28.99 47.15 -97.36
CA GLU A 491 29.07 45.78 -96.80
C GLU A 491 30.48 45.23 -96.78
N LEU A 492 30.77 44.29 -95.88
CA LEU A 492 32.06 43.63 -95.77
C LEU A 492 31.89 42.12 -95.69
N HIS A 493 32.55 41.41 -96.60
CA HIS A 493 32.62 39.94 -96.64
C HIS A 493 33.91 39.47 -95.97
N ILE A 494 33.78 38.55 -95.03
CA ILE A 494 34.87 38.03 -94.20
C ILE A 494 34.86 36.50 -94.32
N ALA A 495 35.93 35.91 -94.84
CA ALA A 495 36.06 34.46 -95.00
C ALA A 495 37.41 33.97 -94.47
N GLY A 496 37.49 32.69 -94.11
CA GLY A 496 38.69 32.09 -93.54
C GLY A 496 38.85 32.34 -92.03
N VAL A 497 37.74 32.55 -91.32
CA VAL A 497 37.70 32.62 -89.85
C VAL A 497 37.14 31.34 -89.24
N ALA A 498 37.30 31.13 -87.92
CA ALA A 498 36.71 29.97 -87.25
C ALA A 498 35.17 29.97 -87.38
N PRO A 499 34.49 28.81 -87.48
CA PRO A 499 33.04 28.73 -87.50
C PRO A 499 32.39 29.36 -86.26
N HIS A 500 31.27 30.06 -86.44
CA HIS A 500 30.51 30.72 -85.36
C HIS A 500 31.27 31.79 -84.54
N LEU A 501 32.38 32.30 -85.06
CA LEU A 501 33.20 33.33 -84.43
C LEU A 501 32.46 34.68 -84.42
N PRO A 502 32.29 35.34 -83.25
CA PRO A 502 31.78 36.70 -83.19
C PRO A 502 32.83 37.69 -83.73
N LEU A 503 32.38 38.64 -84.54
CA LEU A 503 33.18 39.66 -85.20
C LEU A 503 32.64 41.03 -84.81
N THR A 504 33.52 41.95 -84.42
CA THR A 504 33.13 43.30 -84.01
C THR A 504 33.97 44.33 -84.75
N LEU A 505 33.29 45.32 -85.33
CA LEU A 505 33.90 46.49 -85.95
C LEU A 505 33.86 47.66 -84.98
N TYR A 506 34.99 48.33 -84.77
CA TYR A 506 35.14 49.46 -83.87
C TYR A 506 35.42 50.76 -84.63
N ASN A 507 34.92 51.89 -84.13
CA ASN A 507 35.36 53.21 -84.58
C ASN A 507 36.76 53.53 -84.01
N VAL A 508 37.38 54.64 -84.45
CA VAL A 508 38.70 55.07 -83.95
C VAL A 508 38.73 55.45 -82.46
N ALA A 509 37.57 55.62 -81.81
CA ALA A 509 37.47 55.83 -80.37
C ALA A 509 37.40 54.50 -79.57
N GLY A 510 37.33 53.36 -80.26
CA GLY A 510 37.25 52.03 -79.63
C GLY A 510 35.82 51.58 -79.30
N GLU A 511 34.80 52.26 -79.81
CA GLU A 511 33.40 51.89 -79.60
C GLU A 511 32.91 50.94 -80.70
N ALA A 512 32.17 49.90 -80.33
CA ALA A 512 31.63 48.93 -81.28
C ALA A 512 30.58 49.60 -82.19
N SER A 513 30.88 49.64 -83.49
CA SER A 513 30.07 50.27 -84.54
C SER A 513 29.23 49.25 -85.31
N ALA A 514 29.68 48.00 -85.47
CA ALA A 514 28.91 46.92 -86.09
C ALA A 514 29.37 45.54 -85.55
N VAL A 515 28.50 44.53 -85.63
CA VAL A 515 28.82 43.16 -85.22
C VAL A 515 28.30 42.15 -86.25
N ALA A 516 29.00 41.04 -86.40
CA ALA A 516 28.60 39.91 -87.21
C ALA A 516 29.03 38.59 -86.54
N ARG A 517 28.59 37.46 -87.06
CA ARG A 517 29.07 36.13 -86.64
C ARG A 517 29.23 35.24 -87.86
N SER A 518 30.35 34.52 -87.95
CA SER A 518 30.56 33.58 -89.05
C SER A 518 29.62 32.38 -88.98
N ASP A 519 29.30 31.83 -90.13
CA ASP A 519 28.51 30.62 -90.25
C ASP A 519 29.33 29.35 -89.93
N SER A 520 28.75 28.18 -90.20
CA SER A 520 29.43 26.89 -90.02
C SER A 520 30.64 26.67 -90.94
N GLN A 521 30.80 27.48 -92.00
CA GLN A 521 31.89 27.40 -92.97
C GLN A 521 32.96 28.48 -92.73
N GLY A 522 32.82 29.31 -91.69
CA GLY A 522 33.80 30.36 -91.38
C GLY A 522 33.68 31.59 -92.27
N VAL A 523 32.48 31.87 -92.79
CA VAL A 523 32.16 33.04 -93.62
C VAL A 523 31.16 33.94 -92.90
N ALA A 524 31.34 35.26 -92.98
CA ALA A 524 30.45 36.26 -92.41
C ALA A 524 30.27 37.46 -93.37
N GLU A 525 29.08 38.04 -93.35
CA GLU A 525 28.77 39.32 -93.99
C GLU A 525 28.44 40.36 -92.90
N MET A 526 28.89 41.60 -93.10
CA MET A 526 28.64 42.70 -92.17
C MET A 526 28.08 43.91 -92.92
N ASP A 527 26.86 44.31 -92.58
CA ASP A 527 26.22 45.52 -93.10
C ASP A 527 26.78 46.77 -92.39
N LEU A 528 27.35 47.67 -93.18
CA LEU A 528 27.95 48.94 -92.78
C LEU A 528 27.22 50.16 -93.38
N SER A 529 26.10 49.94 -94.06
CA SER A 529 25.38 50.98 -94.81
C SER A 529 24.86 52.15 -93.97
N HIS A 530 24.79 51.95 -92.65
CA HIS A 530 24.33 52.92 -91.65
C HIS A 530 25.48 53.74 -91.02
N LEU A 531 26.74 53.41 -91.33
CA LEU A 531 27.90 54.06 -90.75
C LEU A 531 28.41 55.20 -91.66
N PRO A 532 28.89 56.33 -91.10
CA PRO A 532 29.50 57.40 -91.88
C PRO A 532 30.84 56.96 -92.49
N ALA A 533 31.25 57.58 -93.60
CA ALA A 533 32.56 57.31 -94.19
C ALA A 533 33.70 57.61 -93.20
N GLY A 534 34.68 56.72 -93.14
CA GLY A 534 35.74 56.78 -92.15
C GLY A 534 36.59 55.52 -92.11
N ILE A 535 37.51 55.49 -91.15
CA ILE A 535 38.37 54.33 -90.87
C ILE A 535 37.79 53.60 -89.65
N TYR A 536 37.65 52.28 -89.78
CA TYR A 536 37.17 51.37 -88.75
C TYR A 536 38.17 50.24 -88.53
N LEU A 537 38.08 49.57 -87.38
CA LEU A 537 38.94 48.45 -86.99
C LEU A 537 38.11 47.21 -86.73
N LEU A 538 38.26 46.18 -87.56
CA LEU A 538 37.59 44.89 -87.41
C LEU A 538 38.44 43.97 -86.54
N GLN A 539 37.91 43.49 -85.43
CA GLN A 539 38.60 42.55 -84.56
C GLN A 539 38.25 41.11 -84.94
N ILE A 540 39.27 40.30 -85.23
CA ILE A 540 39.16 38.88 -85.56
C ILE A 540 40.18 38.12 -84.72
N SER A 541 39.72 37.22 -83.84
CA SER A 541 40.60 36.36 -83.01
C SER A 541 41.70 37.12 -82.23
N GLY A 542 41.46 38.38 -81.88
CA GLY A 542 42.40 39.24 -81.14
C GLY A 542 43.26 40.17 -82.01
N GLU A 543 43.29 40.00 -83.33
CA GLU A 543 43.96 40.92 -84.27
C GLU A 543 43.00 41.98 -84.81
N LEU A 544 43.53 43.16 -85.15
CA LEU A 544 42.76 44.29 -85.68
C LEU A 544 43.08 44.52 -87.15
N HIS A 545 42.05 44.51 -87.99
CA HIS A 545 42.14 44.77 -89.43
C HIS A 545 41.50 46.11 -89.77
N ARG A 546 42.24 46.97 -90.49
CA ARG A 546 41.76 48.30 -90.88
C ARG A 546 40.75 48.20 -92.02
N ILE A 547 39.54 48.70 -91.81
CA ILE A 547 38.47 48.81 -92.82
C ILE A 547 38.27 50.27 -93.19
N VAL A 548 38.19 50.57 -94.49
CA VAL A 548 37.92 51.91 -94.99
C VAL A 548 36.52 51.95 -95.57
N LEU A 549 35.63 52.73 -94.95
CA LEU A 549 34.28 52.99 -95.45
C LEU A 549 34.28 54.31 -96.23
N GLN A 550 33.88 54.29 -97.50
CA GLN A 550 33.80 55.46 -98.36
C GLN A 550 32.36 55.95 -98.48
N ASN A 551 32.18 57.26 -98.71
CA ASN A 551 30.86 57.82 -99.02
C ASN A 551 30.38 57.22 -100.34
N ARG A 552 29.06 57.03 -100.44
CA ARG A 552 28.40 56.52 -101.66
C ARG A 552 28.70 57.38 -102.89
#